data_AF-A0AAD4F3Z5-F1
#
_entry.id   AF-A0AAD4F3Z5-F1
#
_cell.length_a   1.000
_cell.length_b   1.000
_cell.length_c   1.000
_cell.angle_alpha   90.00
_cell.angle_beta   90.00
_cell.angle_gamma   90.00
#
_symmetry.space_group_name_H-M   'P 1'
#
loop_
_entity.id
_entity.type
_entity.pdbx_description
1 polymer ?
#
loop_
_entity_poly.entity_id
_entity_poly.type
_entity_poly.pdbx_seq_one_letter_code
_entity_poly.pdbx_strand_id
1 'polypeptide(L)'
;MDSEALLRVLRVYDASFDAAAVRAALSGPRSADLVRWATAHLTPDTLLTPDELSQYAALEEAGLAERLAMSSDLTTARVLSDHEIKDAIEELNRSTRAITNHTETLKLQQEALDRLVTATRQSNEETAAITAGQARKWQVQRRDLASRADELAQSLSSRINELDQQSTGAGATIQQTVETLFCSDDKLLSSLQKLGWELETEDPEEQSDVSILRETCARLIKYTVEGIRTKLDRIFLESLELSAQSGAAARVSAGEVSALQEELESLYTEILPVAQMTTEQQFLEPALKRIAAKNGHGLARSAQATSYIHECLDYLIDRAQDLMARLDAFRAWQLAATSVLEMAKCELDTQASAASDASHAQQKSVTREDLMSPVRPRPKQRSRYSSGAPGISDEPPLEEILRILAISLPQDEEAPTDVHAQSKELASALASRRVKLHDVAQNVQETFESTATKQVADGKLAIQLVRDSILAESPFGNVRLVDPEIDGSIAVLSQELAAVEGKLKGIDANVAKLRGKNAKRDELVSRWVLYHKMDKIKDTMKKGAEKVTRTDKEPLQEDRKPALNAAMGTMGTSEQRSDLTSGPDQNLARASHSGDAAGMTGKASMGQPTNKPRP
;
A
#
# COMPACT_ATOMS: atom_id res chain seq x y z
N MET A 1 -81.15 71.31 -90.47
CA MET A 1 -81.49 70.79 -89.13
C MET A 1 -82.97 71.04 -88.90
N ASP A 2 -83.75 69.99 -88.69
CA ASP A 2 -85.17 70.13 -88.35
C ASP A 2 -85.31 70.59 -86.90
N SER A 3 -86.42 71.26 -86.57
CA SER A 3 -86.70 71.77 -85.21
C SER A 3 -86.63 70.68 -84.14
N GLU A 4 -86.96 69.44 -84.49
CA GLU A 4 -86.84 68.28 -83.60
C GLU A 4 -85.42 67.76 -83.39
N ALA A 5 -84.50 67.99 -84.34
CA ALA A 5 -83.09 67.62 -84.20
C ALA A 5 -82.38 68.57 -83.25
N LEU A 6 -82.67 69.88 -83.35
CA LEU A 6 -82.14 70.90 -82.44
C LEU A 6 -82.58 70.67 -81.00
N LEU A 7 -83.87 70.38 -80.79
CA LEU A 7 -84.41 70.09 -79.47
C LEU A 7 -83.85 68.80 -78.86
N ARG A 8 -83.46 67.82 -79.68
CA ARG A 8 -82.79 66.59 -79.21
C ARG A 8 -81.37 66.88 -78.74
N VAL A 9 -80.59 67.63 -79.51
CA VAL A 9 -79.23 68.00 -79.12
C VAL A 9 -79.26 68.83 -77.83
N LEU A 10 -80.09 69.87 -77.75
CA LEU A 10 -80.16 70.71 -76.56
C LEU A 10 -80.62 69.95 -75.30
N ARG A 11 -81.43 68.89 -75.45
CA ARG A 11 -81.89 68.06 -74.32
C ARG A 11 -80.78 67.14 -73.77
N VAL A 12 -79.78 66.79 -74.58
CA VAL A 12 -78.61 66.00 -74.13
C VAL A 12 -77.65 66.82 -73.26
N TYR A 13 -77.64 68.14 -73.43
CA TYR A 13 -76.74 69.05 -72.71
C TYR A 13 -77.44 69.83 -71.57
N ASP A 14 -78.55 69.28 -71.06
CA ASP A 14 -79.26 69.71 -69.83
C ASP A 14 -79.58 71.21 -69.72
N ALA A 15 -79.84 71.87 -70.85
CA ALA A 15 -80.32 73.25 -70.85
C ALA A 15 -81.85 73.26 -70.60
N SER A 16 -82.34 74.10 -69.68
CA SER A 16 -83.76 74.27 -69.42
C SER A 16 -84.38 75.29 -70.39
N PHE A 17 -84.90 74.82 -71.53
CA PHE A 17 -85.52 75.67 -72.55
C PHE A 17 -87.00 75.34 -72.78
N ASP A 18 -87.79 76.39 -73.04
CA ASP A 18 -89.20 76.25 -73.44
C ASP A 18 -89.29 75.81 -74.90
N ALA A 19 -89.68 74.55 -75.11
CA ALA A 19 -89.82 73.95 -76.43
C ALA A 19 -90.86 74.67 -77.31
N ALA A 20 -91.82 75.40 -76.73
CA ALA A 20 -92.77 76.20 -77.50
C ALA A 20 -92.12 77.47 -78.07
N ALA A 21 -91.27 78.14 -77.28
CA ALA A 21 -90.53 79.34 -77.68
C ALA A 21 -89.51 79.05 -78.80
N VAL A 22 -88.81 77.91 -78.74
CA VAL A 22 -87.85 77.49 -79.79
C VAL A 22 -88.57 77.19 -81.11
N ARG A 23 -89.75 76.54 -81.06
CA ARG A 23 -90.57 76.32 -82.27
C ARG A 23 -91.12 77.63 -82.84
N ALA A 24 -91.52 78.58 -81.98
CA ALA A 24 -91.99 79.90 -82.41
C ALA A 24 -90.87 80.72 -83.07
N ALA A 25 -89.66 80.70 -82.52
CA ALA A 25 -88.49 81.39 -83.08
C ALA A 25 -88.04 80.80 -84.44
N LEU A 26 -88.16 79.49 -84.62
CA LEU A 26 -87.90 78.79 -85.88
C LEU A 26 -89.01 78.97 -86.93
N SER A 27 -90.18 79.47 -86.55
CA SER A 27 -91.31 79.75 -87.46
C SER A 27 -91.38 81.23 -87.89
N GLY A 28 -90.51 82.09 -87.35
CA GLY A 28 -90.44 83.51 -87.70
C GLY A 28 -89.61 83.79 -88.97
N PRO A 29 -89.72 84.99 -89.56
CA PRO A 29 -89.05 85.36 -90.83
C PRO A 29 -87.51 85.45 -90.75
N ARG A 30 -86.90 85.19 -89.58
CA ARG A 30 -85.44 85.09 -89.35
C ARG A 30 -84.93 83.64 -89.20
N SER A 31 -85.77 82.64 -89.48
CA SER A 31 -85.48 81.23 -89.24
C SER A 31 -84.35 80.64 -90.09
N ALA A 32 -84.16 81.12 -91.32
CA ALA A 32 -83.14 80.58 -92.23
C ALA A 32 -81.70 80.80 -91.74
N ASP A 33 -81.42 81.96 -91.16
CA ASP A 33 -80.09 82.29 -90.63
C ASP A 33 -79.81 81.55 -89.31
N LEU A 34 -80.83 81.40 -88.47
CA LEU A 34 -80.74 80.65 -87.22
C LEU A 34 -80.49 79.16 -87.48
N VAL A 35 -81.17 78.57 -88.47
CA VAL A 35 -80.95 77.17 -88.85
C VAL A 35 -79.56 76.96 -89.43
N ARG A 36 -79.05 77.90 -90.24
CA ARG A 36 -77.67 77.86 -90.75
C ARG A 36 -76.63 77.95 -89.64
N TRP A 37 -76.82 78.86 -88.68
CA TRP A 37 -75.95 78.98 -87.51
C TRP A 37 -75.99 77.71 -86.66
N ALA A 38 -77.18 77.18 -86.40
CA ALA A 38 -77.34 75.95 -85.63
C ALA A 38 -76.71 74.73 -86.31
N THR A 39 -76.84 74.59 -87.64
CA THR A 39 -76.13 73.51 -88.36
C THR A 39 -74.62 73.63 -88.33
N ALA A 40 -74.08 74.85 -88.21
CA ALA A 40 -72.65 75.08 -88.22
C ALA A 40 -72.00 74.98 -86.82
N HIS A 41 -72.76 75.24 -85.75
CA HIS A 41 -72.21 75.36 -84.40
C HIS A 41 -72.80 74.39 -83.37
N LEU A 42 -73.83 73.62 -83.72
CA LEU A 42 -74.45 72.60 -82.83
C LEU A 42 -74.29 71.19 -83.43
N THR A 43 -73.07 70.87 -83.85
CA THR A 43 -72.63 69.52 -84.27
C THR A 43 -71.99 68.78 -83.07
N PRO A 44 -72.05 67.44 -82.98
CA PRO A 44 -71.49 66.68 -81.86
C PRO A 44 -69.98 66.89 -81.68
N ASP A 45 -69.27 67.20 -82.76
CA ASP A 45 -67.82 67.49 -82.73
C ASP A 45 -67.50 68.86 -82.11
N THR A 46 -68.50 69.72 -81.92
CA THR A 46 -68.37 71.09 -81.38
C THR A 46 -68.95 71.25 -79.97
N LEU A 47 -69.51 70.19 -79.38
CA LEU A 47 -70.18 70.22 -78.08
C LEU A 47 -69.50 69.28 -77.09
N LEU A 48 -68.81 69.83 -76.08
CA LEU A 48 -68.14 69.06 -75.04
C LEU A 48 -69.15 68.29 -74.19
N THR A 49 -68.96 66.98 -74.06
CA THR A 49 -69.74 66.12 -73.16
C THR A 49 -69.56 66.54 -71.69
N PRO A 50 -70.51 66.22 -70.79
CA PRO A 50 -70.40 66.62 -69.38
C PRO A 50 -69.14 66.09 -68.69
N ASP A 51 -68.66 64.91 -69.06
CA ASP A 51 -67.39 64.36 -68.56
C ASP A 51 -66.18 65.14 -69.09
N GLU A 52 -66.17 65.49 -70.39
CA GLU A 52 -65.11 66.32 -70.98
C GLU A 52 -65.10 67.74 -70.38
N LEU A 53 -66.27 68.30 -70.06
CA LEU A 53 -66.38 69.58 -69.37
C LEU A 53 -65.81 69.50 -67.95
N SER A 54 -66.05 68.41 -67.23
CA SER A 54 -65.46 68.20 -65.90
C SER A 54 -63.93 68.05 -65.95
N GLN A 55 -63.42 67.35 -66.96
CA GLN A 55 -61.97 67.20 -67.18
C GLN A 55 -61.33 68.51 -67.63
N TYR A 56 -62.00 69.29 -68.48
CA TYR A 56 -61.54 70.63 -68.88
C TYR A 56 -61.53 71.59 -67.68
N ALA A 57 -62.57 71.58 -66.85
CA ALA A 57 -62.61 72.38 -65.62
C ALA A 57 -61.48 71.99 -64.65
N ALA A 58 -61.20 70.70 -64.48
CA ALA A 58 -60.07 70.22 -63.68
C ALA A 58 -58.70 70.61 -64.28
N LEU A 59 -58.59 70.66 -65.62
CA LEU A 59 -57.38 71.11 -66.33
C LEU A 59 -57.20 72.64 -66.28
N GLU A 60 -58.30 73.40 -66.24
CA GLU A 60 -58.31 74.85 -66.07
C GLU A 60 -57.95 75.23 -64.62
N GLU A 61 -58.54 74.56 -63.61
CA GLU A 61 -58.15 74.72 -62.20
C GLU A 61 -56.68 74.37 -61.95
N ALA A 62 -56.15 73.37 -62.65
CA ALA A 62 -54.73 72.98 -62.57
C ALA A 62 -53.78 73.91 -63.37
N GLY A 63 -54.30 74.89 -64.11
CA GLY A 63 -53.50 75.80 -64.96
C GLY A 63 -52.78 75.09 -66.12
N LEU A 64 -53.21 73.87 -66.47
CA LEU A 64 -52.61 73.03 -67.50
C LEU A 64 -53.29 73.20 -68.86
N ALA A 65 -54.53 73.71 -68.89
CA ALA A 65 -55.27 73.97 -70.12
C ALA A 65 -54.52 74.93 -71.06
N GLU A 66 -53.97 76.05 -70.54
CA GLU A 66 -53.18 76.99 -71.35
C GLU A 66 -51.84 76.40 -71.81
N ARG A 67 -51.20 75.55 -70.99
CA ARG A 67 -49.93 74.87 -71.35
C ARG A 67 -50.15 73.79 -72.41
N LEU A 68 -51.30 73.12 -72.40
CA LEU A 68 -51.70 72.14 -73.41
C LEU A 68 -52.13 72.82 -74.72
N ALA A 69 -52.79 73.99 -74.66
CA ALA A 69 -53.11 74.79 -75.84
C ALA A 69 -51.85 75.37 -76.53
N MET A 70 -50.80 75.69 -75.76
CA MET A 70 -49.52 76.18 -76.29
C MET A 70 -48.58 75.06 -76.76
N SER A 71 -48.79 73.81 -76.34
CA SER A 71 -48.02 72.67 -76.83
C SER A 71 -48.72 72.07 -78.05
N SER A 72 -48.29 72.48 -79.23
CA SER A 72 -48.70 71.91 -80.53
C SER A 72 -48.16 70.48 -80.74
N ASP A 73 -48.14 69.64 -79.69
CA ASP A 73 -47.57 68.29 -79.70
C ASP A 73 -48.48 67.28 -78.96
N LEU A 74 -49.79 67.44 -79.14
CA LEU A 74 -50.81 66.50 -78.67
C LEU A 74 -50.85 65.20 -79.50
N THR A 75 -50.08 65.11 -80.60
CA THR A 75 -49.85 63.87 -81.35
C THR A 75 -48.87 62.91 -80.67
N THR A 76 -48.13 63.38 -79.65
CA THR A 76 -47.12 62.59 -78.93
C THR A 76 -47.65 62.02 -77.62
N ALA A 77 -48.90 62.33 -77.25
CA ALA A 77 -49.68 61.55 -76.31
C ALA A 77 -49.97 60.19 -76.96
N ARG A 78 -49.00 59.28 -76.84
CA ARG A 78 -49.11 57.88 -77.25
C ARG A 78 -50.35 57.32 -76.56
N VAL A 79 -51.42 57.17 -77.32
CA VAL A 79 -52.61 56.44 -76.92
C VAL A 79 -52.11 55.05 -76.56
N LEU A 80 -52.04 54.76 -75.26
CA LEU A 80 -51.70 53.43 -74.75
C LEU A 80 -52.65 52.48 -75.47
N SER A 81 -52.08 51.56 -76.24
CA SER A 81 -52.91 50.59 -76.92
C SER A 81 -53.58 49.73 -75.86
N ASP A 82 -54.84 49.33 -76.08
CA ASP A 82 -55.55 48.39 -75.20
C ASP A 82 -54.73 47.11 -74.92
N HIS A 83 -53.80 46.77 -75.81
CA HIS A 83 -52.87 45.65 -75.63
C HIS A 83 -51.78 45.94 -74.59
N GLU A 84 -51.15 47.12 -74.61
CA GLU A 84 -50.13 47.52 -73.61
C GLU A 84 -50.74 47.60 -72.19
N ILE A 85 -52.00 48.03 -72.06
CA ILE A 85 -52.73 48.03 -70.79
C ILE A 85 -53.00 46.59 -70.32
N LYS A 86 -53.43 45.70 -71.23
CA LYS A 86 -53.62 44.27 -70.91
C LYS A 86 -52.31 43.61 -70.48
N ASP A 87 -51.21 43.87 -71.18
CA ASP A 87 -49.90 43.32 -70.84
C ASP A 87 -49.40 43.83 -69.48
N ALA A 88 -49.61 45.12 -69.18
CA ALA A 88 -49.29 45.69 -67.86
C ALA A 88 -50.15 45.09 -66.73
N ILE A 89 -51.43 44.82 -66.99
CA ILE A 89 -52.32 44.13 -66.04
C ILE A 89 -51.89 42.68 -65.85
N GLU A 90 -51.51 41.97 -66.90
CA GLU A 90 -51.01 40.60 -66.82
C GLU A 90 -49.68 40.52 -66.08
N GLU A 91 -48.76 41.45 -66.32
CA GLU A 91 -47.48 41.54 -65.61
C GLU A 91 -47.67 41.94 -64.14
N LEU A 92 -48.58 42.87 -63.85
CA LEU A 92 -48.96 43.20 -62.48
C LEU A 92 -49.54 41.96 -61.78
N ASN A 93 -50.47 41.23 -62.41
CA ASN A 93 -51.03 40.00 -61.87
C ASN A 93 -49.98 38.88 -61.72
N ARG A 94 -48.97 38.82 -62.59
CA ARG A 94 -47.83 37.91 -62.46
C ARG A 94 -46.97 38.30 -61.25
N SER A 95 -46.68 39.59 -61.09
CA SER A 95 -45.94 40.14 -59.94
C SER A 95 -46.69 39.96 -58.62
N THR A 96 -48.00 40.24 -58.58
CA THR A 96 -48.84 40.02 -57.40
C THR A 96 -48.85 38.55 -57.01
N ARG A 97 -48.98 37.62 -57.98
CA ARG A 97 -48.88 36.18 -57.72
C ARG A 97 -47.50 35.76 -57.23
N ALA A 98 -46.42 36.35 -57.77
CA ALA A 98 -45.08 36.10 -57.28
C ALA A 98 -44.91 36.59 -55.83
N ILE A 99 -45.41 37.78 -55.50
CA ILE A 99 -45.37 38.35 -54.15
C ILE A 99 -46.21 37.50 -53.19
N THR A 100 -47.42 37.06 -53.55
CA THR A 100 -48.22 36.20 -52.68
C THR A 100 -47.50 34.88 -52.41
N ASN A 101 -46.95 34.25 -53.44
CA ASN A 101 -46.14 33.04 -53.28
C ASN A 101 -44.93 33.28 -52.38
N HIS A 102 -44.22 34.41 -52.55
CA HIS A 102 -43.10 34.77 -51.68
C HIS A 102 -43.53 34.98 -50.22
N THR A 103 -44.65 35.68 -49.97
CA THR A 103 -45.16 35.88 -48.61
C THR A 103 -45.63 34.57 -47.97
N GLU A 104 -46.22 33.66 -48.74
CA GLU A 104 -46.56 32.31 -48.27
C GLU A 104 -45.31 31.51 -47.92
N THR A 105 -44.28 31.54 -48.78
CA THR A 105 -43.01 30.87 -48.46
C THR A 105 -42.33 31.44 -47.23
N LEU A 106 -42.38 32.77 -47.02
CA LEU A 106 -41.84 33.41 -45.82
C LEU A 106 -42.63 33.03 -44.57
N LYS A 107 -43.96 32.92 -44.65
CA LYS A 107 -44.78 32.42 -43.53
C LYS A 107 -44.42 30.98 -43.17
N LEU A 108 -44.25 30.11 -44.16
CA LEU A 108 -43.80 28.73 -43.94
C LEU A 108 -42.40 28.68 -43.33
N GLN A 109 -41.48 29.54 -43.79
CA GLN A 109 -40.14 29.67 -43.20
C GLN A 109 -40.18 30.19 -41.76
N GLN A 110 -41.02 31.20 -41.47
CA GLN A 110 -41.23 31.72 -40.13
C GLN A 110 -41.78 30.63 -39.19
N GLU A 111 -42.81 29.89 -39.63
CA GLU A 111 -43.37 28.80 -38.83
C GLU A 111 -42.35 27.68 -38.59
N ALA A 112 -41.53 27.36 -39.59
CA ALA A 112 -40.43 26.39 -39.44
C ALA A 112 -39.36 26.86 -38.44
N LEU A 113 -39.00 28.15 -38.46
CA LEU A 113 -38.07 28.74 -37.50
C LEU A 113 -38.66 28.75 -36.08
N ASP A 114 -39.92 29.12 -35.92
CA ASP A 114 -40.60 29.09 -34.61
C ASP A 114 -40.65 27.66 -34.03
N ARG A 115 -40.90 26.66 -34.89
CA ARG A 115 -40.81 25.24 -34.51
C ARG A 115 -39.39 24.83 -34.10
N LEU A 116 -38.35 25.32 -34.79
CA LEU A 116 -36.97 25.02 -34.44
C LEU A 116 -36.55 25.69 -33.12
N VAL A 117 -36.96 26.95 -32.90
CA VAL A 117 -36.68 27.68 -31.65
C VAL A 117 -37.38 27.01 -30.46
N THR A 118 -38.63 26.61 -30.62
CA THR A 118 -39.37 25.88 -29.56
C THR A 118 -38.78 24.51 -29.29
N ALA A 119 -38.40 23.74 -30.32
CA ALA A 119 -37.71 22.46 -30.16
C ALA A 119 -36.33 22.63 -29.49
N THR A 120 -35.56 23.65 -29.86
CA THR A 120 -34.26 23.96 -29.24
C THR A 120 -34.43 24.34 -27.78
N ARG A 121 -35.45 25.14 -27.46
CA ARG A 121 -35.77 25.50 -26.07
C ARG A 121 -36.13 24.27 -25.24
N GLN A 122 -36.97 23.38 -25.76
CA GLN A 122 -37.34 22.13 -25.07
C GLN A 122 -36.11 21.23 -24.86
N SER A 123 -35.26 21.06 -25.87
CA SER A 123 -34.01 20.30 -25.73
C SER A 123 -33.05 20.92 -24.71
N ASN A 124 -32.96 22.26 -24.66
CA ASN A 124 -32.17 22.96 -23.65
C ASN A 124 -32.75 22.77 -22.24
N GLU A 125 -34.07 22.78 -22.08
CA GLU A 125 -34.74 22.53 -20.79
C GLU A 125 -34.53 21.07 -20.33
N GLU A 126 -34.60 20.10 -21.23
CA GLU A 126 -34.31 18.69 -20.95
C GLU A 126 -32.85 18.46 -20.55
N THR A 127 -31.90 19.05 -21.29
CA THR A 127 -30.47 18.95 -20.96
C THR A 127 -30.15 19.66 -19.64
N ALA A 128 -30.77 20.81 -19.36
CA ALA A 128 -30.65 21.49 -18.07
C ALA A 128 -31.20 20.63 -16.91
N ALA A 129 -32.34 19.95 -17.11
CA ALA A 129 -32.91 19.06 -16.10
C ALA A 129 -32.01 17.84 -15.83
N ILE A 130 -31.46 17.22 -16.88
CA ILE A 130 -30.55 16.07 -16.77
C ILE A 130 -29.25 16.49 -16.05
N THR A 131 -28.64 17.60 -16.45
CA THR A 131 -27.39 18.10 -15.84
C THR A 131 -27.60 18.49 -14.37
N ALA A 132 -28.71 19.16 -14.03
CA ALA A 132 -29.07 19.44 -12.64
C ALA A 132 -29.29 18.15 -11.81
N GLY A 133 -29.93 17.14 -12.40
CA GLY A 133 -30.11 15.83 -11.78
C GLY A 133 -28.78 15.12 -11.52
N GLN A 134 -27.84 15.17 -12.47
CA GLN A 134 -26.49 14.64 -12.30
C GLN A 134 -25.73 15.41 -11.22
N ALA A 135 -25.73 16.75 -11.24
CA ALA A 135 -25.06 17.57 -10.24
C ALA A 135 -25.55 17.27 -8.81
N ARG A 136 -26.86 17.07 -8.61
CA ARG A 136 -27.42 16.65 -7.32
C ARG A 136 -26.91 15.28 -6.89
N LYS A 137 -26.89 14.29 -7.80
CA LYS A 137 -26.35 12.96 -7.51
C LYS A 137 -24.86 13.01 -7.11
N TRP A 138 -24.06 13.76 -7.86
CA TRP A 138 -22.64 13.99 -7.55
C TRP A 138 -22.47 14.66 -6.19
N GLN A 139 -23.30 15.65 -5.86
CA GLN A 139 -23.23 16.34 -4.58
C GLN A 139 -23.60 15.42 -3.40
N VAL A 140 -24.59 14.54 -3.57
CA VAL A 140 -24.96 13.53 -2.56
C VAL A 140 -23.83 12.52 -2.37
N GLN A 141 -23.26 11.99 -3.46
CA GLN A 141 -22.12 11.07 -3.40
C GLN A 141 -20.90 11.72 -2.75
N ARG A 142 -20.61 12.98 -3.06
CA ARG A 142 -19.52 13.73 -2.43
C ARG A 142 -19.74 13.90 -0.92
N ARG A 143 -20.97 14.15 -0.48
CA ARG A 143 -21.31 14.22 0.95
C ARG A 143 -21.19 12.88 1.66
N ASP A 144 -21.68 11.80 1.04
CA ASP A 144 -21.55 10.43 1.58
C ASP A 144 -20.07 9.99 1.67
N LEU A 145 -19.25 10.33 0.66
CA LEU A 145 -17.81 10.08 0.73
C LEU A 145 -17.12 10.93 1.80
N ALA A 146 -17.51 12.20 1.95
CA ALA A 146 -16.97 13.08 3.00
C ALA A 146 -17.32 12.57 4.41
N SER A 147 -18.58 12.16 4.65
CA SER A 147 -18.97 11.63 5.96
C SER A 147 -18.24 10.32 6.30
N ARG A 148 -18.04 9.43 5.32
CA ARG A 148 -17.24 8.21 5.53
C ARG A 148 -15.77 8.50 5.78
N ALA A 149 -15.21 9.51 5.12
CA ALA A 149 -13.84 9.95 5.39
C ALA A 149 -13.72 10.50 6.83
N ASP A 150 -14.67 11.31 7.28
CA ASP A 150 -14.71 11.81 8.66
C ASP A 150 -14.87 10.69 9.69
N GLU A 151 -15.73 9.69 9.44
CA GLU A 151 -15.88 8.50 10.29
C GLU A 151 -14.57 7.70 10.40
N LEU A 152 -13.87 7.49 9.28
CA LEU A 152 -12.58 6.82 9.26
C LEU A 152 -11.49 7.63 9.98
N ALA A 153 -11.48 8.96 9.82
CA ALA A 153 -10.56 9.85 10.52
C ALA A 153 -10.78 9.84 12.04
N GLN A 154 -12.04 9.86 12.49
CA GLN A 154 -12.40 9.73 13.91
C GLN A 154 -12.00 8.35 14.46
N SER A 155 -12.26 7.28 13.71
CA SER A 155 -11.82 5.93 14.07
C SER A 155 -10.29 5.85 14.19
N LEU A 156 -9.56 6.40 13.23
CA LEU A 156 -8.10 6.43 13.23
C LEU A 156 -7.57 7.22 14.44
N SER A 157 -8.13 8.40 14.71
CA SER A 157 -7.78 9.21 15.89
C SER A 157 -8.02 8.46 17.21
N SER A 158 -9.15 7.76 17.33
CA SER A 158 -9.43 6.94 18.52
C SER A 158 -8.39 5.82 18.69
N ARG A 159 -7.97 5.19 17.58
CA ARG A 159 -6.98 4.10 17.59
C ARG A 159 -5.57 4.61 17.88
N ILE A 160 -5.21 5.80 17.38
CA ILE A 160 -3.97 6.50 17.73
C ILE A 160 -3.91 6.73 19.25
N ASN A 161 -4.99 7.28 19.82
CA ASN A 161 -5.04 7.56 21.26
C ASN A 161 -4.97 6.27 22.10
N GLU A 162 -5.62 5.20 21.65
CA GLU A 162 -5.55 3.89 22.33
C GLU A 162 -4.14 3.28 22.28
N LEU A 163 -3.48 3.30 21.12
CA LEU A 163 -2.11 2.81 20.95
C LEU A 163 -1.10 3.64 21.76
N ASP A 164 -1.29 4.95 21.85
CA ASP A 164 -0.45 5.85 22.66
C ASP A 164 -0.60 5.56 24.17
N GLN A 165 -1.84 5.35 24.64
CA GLN A 165 -2.11 4.93 26.01
C GLN A 165 -1.55 3.53 26.31
N GLN A 166 -1.66 2.59 25.38
CA GLN A 166 -1.09 1.25 25.54
C GLN A 166 0.45 1.29 25.58
N SER A 167 1.09 2.11 24.74
CA SER A 167 2.54 2.31 24.72
C SER A 167 3.06 2.86 26.06
N THR A 168 2.42 3.90 26.59
CA THR A 168 2.79 4.50 27.87
C THR A 168 2.53 3.58 29.06
N GLY A 169 1.38 2.89 29.08
CA GLY A 169 1.04 1.91 30.12
C GLY A 169 1.95 0.68 30.14
N ALA A 170 2.28 0.14 28.97
CA ALA A 170 3.21 -0.99 28.85
C ALA A 170 4.62 -0.60 29.32
N GLY A 171 5.08 0.62 29.02
CA GLY A 171 6.35 1.14 29.49
C GLY A 171 6.45 1.20 31.02
N ALA A 172 5.42 1.75 31.69
CA ALA A 172 5.38 1.81 33.15
C ALA A 172 5.34 0.40 33.80
N THR A 173 4.57 -0.52 33.22
CA THR A 173 4.48 -1.91 33.71
C THR A 173 5.83 -2.61 33.62
N ILE A 174 6.55 -2.45 32.51
CA ILE A 174 7.87 -3.06 32.32
C ILE A 174 8.90 -2.47 33.28
N GLN A 175 8.91 -1.15 33.47
CA GLN A 175 9.78 -0.50 34.46
C GLN A 175 9.56 -1.08 35.85
N GLN A 176 8.29 -1.22 36.28
CA GLN A 176 7.96 -1.84 37.56
C GLN A 176 8.45 -3.29 37.65
N THR A 177 8.28 -4.10 36.60
CA THR A 177 8.78 -5.48 36.61
C THR A 177 10.30 -5.53 36.72
N VAL A 178 11.02 -4.70 35.96
CA VAL A 178 12.49 -4.63 35.98
C VAL A 178 13.00 -4.19 37.35
N GLU A 179 12.39 -3.18 37.97
CA GLU A 179 12.73 -2.74 39.33
C GLU A 179 12.52 -3.83 40.38
N THR A 180 11.39 -4.55 40.30
CA THR A 180 11.13 -5.65 41.25
C THR A 180 12.10 -6.82 41.07
N LEU A 181 12.49 -7.10 39.83
CA LEU A 181 13.49 -8.11 39.49
C LEU A 181 14.86 -7.72 40.04
N PHE A 182 15.35 -6.50 39.77
CA PHE A 182 16.63 -6.04 40.34
C PHE A 182 16.62 -6.02 41.87
N CYS A 183 15.52 -5.61 42.50
CA CYS A 183 15.38 -5.68 43.96
C CYS A 183 15.47 -7.13 44.50
N SER A 184 15.00 -8.11 43.73
CA SER A 184 15.13 -9.53 44.11
C SER A 184 16.56 -10.05 43.92
N ASP A 185 17.26 -9.57 42.89
CA ASP A 185 18.63 -9.94 42.59
C ASP A 185 19.61 -9.33 43.59
N ASP A 186 19.39 -8.09 44.02
CA ASP A 186 20.14 -7.43 45.09
C ASP A 186 20.00 -8.18 46.43
N LYS A 187 18.81 -8.71 46.73
CA LYS A 187 18.59 -9.54 47.93
C LYS A 187 19.41 -10.82 47.84
N LEU A 188 19.46 -11.46 46.67
CA LEU A 188 20.27 -12.66 46.44
C LEU A 188 21.76 -12.35 46.54
N LEU A 189 22.24 -11.26 45.92
CA LEU A 189 23.63 -10.83 46.03
C LEU A 189 24.01 -10.54 47.49
N SER A 190 23.11 -9.93 48.27
CA SER A 190 23.34 -9.70 49.70
C SER A 190 23.44 -10.99 50.52
N SER A 191 22.71 -12.06 50.14
CA SER A 191 22.82 -13.36 50.81
C SER A 191 24.08 -14.12 50.38
N LEU A 192 24.47 -14.02 49.11
CA LEU A 192 25.76 -14.55 48.63
C LEU A 192 26.93 -13.84 49.31
N GLN A 193 26.85 -12.52 49.51
CA GLN A 193 27.86 -11.78 50.25
C GLN A 193 27.96 -12.31 51.68
N LYS A 194 26.84 -12.48 52.41
CA LYS A 194 26.88 -13.07 53.76
C LYS A 194 27.53 -14.45 53.78
N LEU A 195 27.18 -15.30 52.82
CA LEU A 195 27.77 -16.63 52.68
C LEU A 195 29.28 -16.57 52.40
N GLY A 196 29.73 -15.61 51.60
CA GLY A 196 31.14 -15.36 51.34
C GLY A 196 31.91 -14.98 52.60
N TRP A 197 31.33 -14.13 53.45
CA TRP A 197 31.93 -13.75 54.74
C TRP A 197 32.01 -14.94 55.71
N GLU A 198 31.02 -15.83 55.68
CA GLU A 198 31.04 -17.09 56.46
C GLU A 198 32.10 -18.09 55.97
N LEU A 199 32.54 -17.98 54.70
CA LEU A 199 33.56 -18.84 54.11
C LEU A 199 34.99 -18.32 54.31
N GLU A 200 35.17 -17.00 54.33
CA GLU A 200 36.50 -16.36 54.38
C GLU A 200 37.12 -16.38 55.78
N THR A 201 36.34 -16.65 56.82
CA THR A 201 36.87 -16.91 58.15
C THR A 201 37.48 -18.32 58.21
N GLU A 202 38.76 -18.45 57.84
CA GLU A 202 39.59 -19.55 58.35
C GLU A 202 39.49 -19.54 59.88
N ASP A 203 39.14 -20.67 60.48
CA ASP A 203 38.87 -20.75 61.91
C ASP A 203 40.17 -20.44 62.70
N PRO A 204 40.30 -19.25 63.32
CA PRO A 204 41.53 -18.87 64.01
C PRO A 204 41.83 -19.80 65.19
N GLU A 205 40.80 -20.50 65.68
CA GLU A 205 40.93 -21.52 66.71
C GLU A 205 41.75 -22.72 66.21
N GLU A 206 41.60 -23.17 64.96
CA GLU A 206 42.34 -24.32 64.43
C GLU A 206 43.85 -24.05 64.30
N GLN A 207 44.23 -22.84 63.87
CA GLN A 207 45.64 -22.44 63.80
C GLN A 207 46.25 -22.35 65.21
N SER A 208 45.47 -21.87 66.19
CA SER A 208 45.87 -21.83 67.60
C SER A 208 46.01 -23.24 68.18
N ASP A 209 45.09 -24.15 67.86
CA ASP A 209 45.08 -25.55 68.32
C ASP A 209 46.33 -26.30 67.84
N VAL A 210 46.76 -26.10 66.59
CA VAL A 210 48.00 -26.70 66.06
C VAL A 210 49.23 -26.20 66.83
N SER A 211 49.25 -24.92 67.19
CA SER A 211 50.36 -24.32 67.96
C SER A 211 50.40 -24.85 69.40
N ILE A 212 49.25 -24.93 70.07
CA ILE A 212 49.10 -25.46 71.43
C ILE A 212 49.46 -26.95 71.47
N LEU A 213 49.04 -27.72 70.46
CA LEU A 213 49.34 -29.15 70.33
C LEU A 213 50.86 -29.38 70.21
N ARG A 214 51.55 -28.62 69.36
CA ARG A 214 53.02 -28.70 69.21
C ARG A 214 53.74 -28.34 70.50
N GLU A 215 53.31 -27.28 71.18
CA GLU A 215 53.89 -26.87 72.47
C GLU A 215 53.68 -27.95 73.55
N THR A 216 52.48 -28.53 73.62
CA THR A 216 52.15 -29.57 74.59
C THR A 216 52.93 -30.85 74.34
N CYS A 217 53.12 -31.25 73.08
CA CYS A 217 53.96 -32.40 72.71
C CYS A 217 55.43 -32.14 73.06
N ALA A 218 55.97 -30.94 72.79
CA ALA A 218 57.32 -30.57 73.18
C ALA A 218 57.52 -30.64 74.71
N ARG A 219 56.51 -30.22 75.48
CA ARG A 219 56.50 -30.32 76.94
C ARG A 219 56.44 -31.78 77.42
N LEU A 220 55.66 -32.62 76.77
CA LEU A 220 55.57 -34.05 77.06
C LEU A 220 56.91 -34.77 76.78
N ILE A 221 57.57 -34.44 75.66
CA ILE A 221 58.93 -34.94 75.33
C ILE A 221 59.89 -34.56 76.46
N LYS A 222 59.90 -33.29 76.87
CA LYS A 222 60.77 -32.82 77.95
C LYS A 222 60.56 -33.62 79.24
N TYR A 223 59.32 -33.76 79.70
CA TYR A 223 59.03 -34.47 80.95
C TYR A 223 59.26 -35.99 80.87
N THR A 224 59.05 -36.61 79.71
CA THR A 224 59.34 -38.04 79.52
C THR A 224 60.85 -38.30 79.54
N VAL A 225 61.65 -37.46 78.89
CA VAL A 225 63.12 -37.54 78.94
C VAL A 225 63.62 -37.32 80.37
N GLU A 226 63.18 -36.26 81.05
CA GLU A 226 63.54 -35.99 82.45
C GLU A 226 63.10 -37.14 83.38
N GLY A 227 61.90 -37.69 83.17
CA GLY A 227 61.36 -38.81 83.95
C GLY A 227 62.10 -40.14 83.71
N ILE A 228 62.54 -40.44 82.49
CA ILE A 228 63.33 -41.63 82.21
C ILE A 228 64.74 -41.47 82.81
N ARG A 229 65.39 -40.31 82.62
CA ARG A 229 66.71 -40.03 83.19
C ARG A 229 66.72 -40.16 84.71
N THR A 230 65.76 -39.53 85.39
CA THR A 230 65.64 -39.62 86.86
C THR A 230 65.35 -41.04 87.35
N LYS A 231 64.56 -41.84 86.62
CA LYS A 231 64.37 -43.27 86.93
C LYS A 231 65.65 -44.07 86.75
N LEU A 232 66.43 -43.77 85.71
CA LEU A 232 67.70 -44.42 85.41
C LEU A 232 68.73 -44.11 86.50
N ASP A 233 68.86 -42.82 86.87
CA ASP A 233 69.69 -42.36 87.99
C ASP A 233 69.28 -43.06 89.30
N ARG A 234 67.97 -43.18 89.55
CA ARG A 234 67.44 -43.86 90.73
C ARG A 234 67.78 -45.34 90.75
N ILE A 235 67.58 -46.07 89.66
CA ILE A 235 67.89 -47.50 89.56
C ILE A 235 69.40 -47.72 89.69
N PHE A 236 70.21 -46.84 89.10
CA PHE A 236 71.67 -46.88 89.23
C PHE A 236 72.08 -46.74 90.71
N LEU A 237 71.58 -45.72 91.41
CA LEU A 237 71.86 -45.53 92.84
C LEU A 237 71.32 -46.67 93.71
N GLU A 238 70.09 -47.16 93.48
CA GLU A 238 69.51 -48.31 94.19
C GLU A 238 70.35 -49.59 93.98
N SER A 239 70.86 -49.81 92.76
CA SER A 239 71.73 -50.96 92.45
C SER A 239 73.09 -50.87 93.15
N LEU A 240 73.64 -49.66 93.29
CA LEU A 240 74.86 -49.43 94.06
C LEU A 240 74.65 -49.68 95.55
N GLU A 241 73.52 -49.24 96.11
CA GLU A 241 73.16 -49.49 97.50
C GLU A 241 72.95 -50.98 97.79
N LEU A 242 72.24 -51.70 96.92
CA LEU A 242 72.03 -53.15 97.04
C LEU A 242 73.35 -53.93 96.92
N SER A 243 74.24 -53.51 96.02
CA SER A 243 75.58 -54.11 95.88
C SER A 243 76.45 -53.88 97.13
N ALA A 244 76.36 -52.69 97.73
CA ALA A 244 77.05 -52.36 98.98
C ALA A 244 76.51 -53.19 100.18
N GLN A 245 75.21 -53.46 100.22
CA GLN A 245 74.56 -54.26 101.28
C GLN A 245 74.81 -55.77 101.13
N SER A 246 74.95 -56.29 99.91
CA SER A 246 75.12 -57.73 99.63
C SER A 246 76.57 -58.23 99.78
N GLY A 247 77.56 -57.35 100.01
CA GLY A 247 78.97 -57.75 100.15
C GLY A 247 79.62 -58.36 98.88
N ALA A 248 78.95 -58.27 97.73
CA ALA A 248 79.37 -58.85 96.45
C ALA A 248 80.35 -57.97 95.65
N ALA A 249 80.80 -56.85 96.24
CA ALA A 249 81.63 -55.83 95.60
C ALA A 249 83.02 -56.31 95.10
N ALA A 250 83.42 -57.55 95.39
CA ALA A 250 84.75 -58.08 95.06
C ALA A 250 84.83 -58.89 93.74
N ARG A 251 83.74 -59.02 92.96
CA ARG A 251 83.72 -59.86 91.74
C ARG A 251 83.49 -59.15 90.41
N VAL A 252 83.30 -57.83 90.39
CA VAL A 252 83.07 -57.10 89.13
C VAL A 252 84.39 -56.55 88.60
N SER A 253 84.73 -56.87 87.36
CA SER A 253 85.95 -56.41 86.71
C SER A 253 85.82 -54.96 86.24
N ALA A 254 86.91 -54.19 86.26
CA ALA A 254 86.90 -52.79 85.80
C ALA A 254 86.45 -52.63 84.33
N GLY A 255 86.64 -53.67 83.50
CA GLY A 255 86.16 -53.70 82.12
C GLY A 255 84.63 -53.78 81.99
N GLU A 256 83.96 -54.53 82.87
CA GLU A 256 82.49 -54.62 82.90
C GLU A 256 81.84 -53.30 83.34
N VAL A 257 82.48 -52.58 84.28
CA VAL A 257 82.02 -51.24 84.71
C VAL A 257 82.16 -50.22 83.58
N SER A 258 83.28 -50.26 82.83
CA SER A 258 83.50 -49.38 81.68
C SER A 258 82.51 -49.66 80.55
N ALA A 259 82.25 -50.94 80.24
CA ALA A 259 81.27 -51.33 79.23
C ALA A 259 79.85 -50.89 79.62
N LEU A 260 79.45 -51.08 80.88
CA LEU A 260 78.16 -50.61 81.40
C LEU A 260 78.05 -49.08 81.37
N GLN A 261 79.13 -48.35 81.61
CA GLN A 261 79.14 -46.89 81.51
C GLN A 261 78.96 -46.42 80.06
N GLU A 262 79.64 -47.04 79.10
CA GLU A 262 79.46 -46.74 77.67
C GLU A 262 78.03 -47.06 77.21
N GLU A 263 77.47 -48.20 77.65
CA GLU A 263 76.07 -48.56 77.39
C GLU A 263 75.08 -47.56 78.00
N LEU A 264 75.36 -47.07 79.22
CA LEU A 264 74.56 -46.06 79.90
C LEU A 264 74.61 -44.72 79.14
N GLU A 265 75.81 -44.27 78.74
CA GLU A 265 76.01 -43.06 77.96
C GLU A 265 75.31 -43.16 76.60
N SER A 266 75.40 -44.31 75.92
CA SER A 266 74.63 -44.60 74.70
C SER A 266 73.13 -44.47 74.96
N LEU A 267 72.63 -45.07 76.03
CA LEU A 267 71.22 -45.00 76.41
C LEU A 267 70.77 -43.55 76.69
N TYR A 268 71.59 -42.71 77.35
CA TYR A 268 71.26 -41.29 77.56
C TYR A 268 71.14 -40.49 76.26
N THR A 269 71.91 -40.84 75.23
CA THR A 269 71.81 -40.21 73.91
C THR A 269 70.57 -40.66 73.13
N GLU A 270 70.13 -41.90 73.33
CA GLU A 270 68.96 -42.47 72.65
C GLU A 270 67.61 -42.08 73.28
N ILE A 271 67.56 -41.77 74.58
CA ILE A 271 66.31 -41.42 75.29
C ILE A 271 65.57 -40.26 74.62
N LEU A 272 66.28 -39.21 74.17
CA LEU A 272 65.63 -38.04 73.56
C LEU A 272 65.03 -38.36 72.18
N PRO A 273 65.80 -38.90 71.20
CA PRO A 273 65.25 -39.32 69.90
C PRO A 273 64.09 -40.31 70.04
N VAL A 274 64.17 -41.27 70.96
CA VAL A 274 63.10 -42.27 71.16
C VAL A 274 61.86 -41.62 71.77
N ALA A 275 62.01 -40.72 72.75
CA ALA A 275 60.89 -39.98 73.32
C ALA A 275 60.21 -39.05 72.29
N GLN A 276 61.00 -38.38 71.45
CA GLN A 276 60.50 -37.58 70.33
C GLN A 276 59.69 -38.45 69.36
N MET A 277 60.29 -39.52 68.84
CA MET A 277 59.61 -40.40 67.89
C MET A 277 58.32 -41.00 68.48
N THR A 278 58.36 -41.44 69.74
CA THR A 278 57.21 -42.05 70.41
C THR A 278 56.08 -41.06 70.60
N THR A 279 56.37 -39.84 71.06
CA THR A 279 55.34 -38.80 71.27
C THR A 279 54.80 -38.25 69.95
N GLU A 280 55.64 -38.10 68.93
CA GLU A 280 55.22 -37.68 67.61
C GLU A 280 54.30 -38.71 66.95
N GLN A 281 54.65 -40.00 67.00
CA GLN A 281 53.81 -41.07 66.44
C GLN A 281 52.52 -41.31 67.22
N GLN A 282 52.55 -41.25 68.55
CA GLN A 282 51.38 -41.55 69.38
C GLN A 282 50.39 -40.38 69.47
N PHE A 283 50.87 -39.14 69.49
CA PHE A 283 50.04 -37.98 69.81
C PHE A 283 50.04 -36.91 68.71
N LEU A 284 51.20 -36.50 68.21
CA LEU A 284 51.27 -35.38 67.27
C LEU A 284 50.70 -35.73 65.90
N GLU A 285 51.17 -36.79 65.26
CA GLU A 285 50.69 -37.19 63.93
C GLU A 285 49.20 -37.52 63.90
N PRO A 286 48.64 -38.32 64.84
CA PRO A 286 47.21 -38.63 64.82
C PRO A 286 46.34 -37.39 65.05
N ALA A 287 46.78 -36.47 65.91
CA ALA A 287 46.07 -35.22 66.15
C ALA A 287 46.14 -34.28 64.93
N LEU A 288 47.29 -34.16 64.27
CA LEU A 288 47.42 -33.41 63.02
C LEU A 288 46.58 -34.03 61.89
N LYS A 289 46.54 -35.36 61.76
CA LYS A 289 45.66 -36.05 60.80
C LYS A 289 44.18 -35.78 61.09
N ARG A 290 43.79 -35.71 62.37
CA ARG A 290 42.41 -35.38 62.77
C ARG A 290 42.05 -33.92 62.49
N ILE A 291 42.97 -32.99 62.73
CA ILE A 291 42.79 -31.56 62.38
C ILE A 291 42.71 -31.40 60.85
N ALA A 292 43.60 -32.06 60.10
CA ALA A 292 43.57 -32.05 58.64
C ALA A 292 42.27 -32.66 58.07
N ALA A 293 41.74 -33.73 58.69
CA ALA A 293 40.46 -34.31 58.30
C ALA A 293 39.27 -33.36 58.57
N LYS A 294 39.30 -32.62 59.68
CA LYS A 294 38.32 -31.55 59.96
C LYS A 294 38.41 -30.41 58.94
N ASN A 295 39.63 -29.97 58.62
CA ASN A 295 39.86 -28.96 57.58
C ASN A 295 39.40 -29.46 56.20
N GLY A 296 39.57 -30.75 55.90
CA GLY A 296 38.98 -31.38 54.70
C GLY A 296 37.45 -31.25 54.63
N HIS A 297 36.74 -31.26 55.76
CA HIS A 297 35.30 -30.97 55.80
C HIS A 297 34.99 -29.47 55.65
N GLY A 298 35.83 -28.58 56.17
CA GLY A 298 35.76 -27.13 55.92
C GLY A 298 35.95 -26.81 54.43
N LEU A 299 36.96 -27.39 53.80
CA LEU A 299 37.23 -27.27 52.38
C LEU A 299 36.10 -27.84 51.52
N ALA A 300 35.52 -28.99 51.89
CA ALA A 300 34.36 -29.55 51.20
C ALA A 300 33.12 -28.64 51.30
N ARG A 301 32.86 -28.06 52.48
CA ARG A 301 31.79 -27.08 52.69
C ARG A 301 32.04 -25.81 51.88
N SER A 302 33.27 -25.32 51.86
CA SER A 302 33.69 -24.16 51.06
C SER A 302 33.55 -24.43 49.55
N ALA A 303 33.95 -25.61 49.08
CA ALA A 303 33.76 -26.04 47.69
C ALA A 303 32.27 -26.10 47.31
N GLN A 304 31.42 -26.62 48.21
CA GLN A 304 29.97 -26.67 47.97
C GLN A 304 29.34 -25.27 47.96
N ALA A 305 29.73 -24.39 48.88
CA ALA A 305 29.25 -23.01 48.93
C ALA A 305 29.73 -22.17 47.74
N THR A 306 30.97 -22.37 47.27
CA THR A 306 31.48 -21.71 46.06
C THR A 306 30.79 -22.24 44.79
N SER A 307 30.50 -23.54 44.70
CA SER A 307 29.64 -24.08 43.63
C SER A 307 28.26 -23.43 43.64
N TYR A 308 27.63 -23.31 44.81
CA TYR A 308 26.34 -22.64 44.95
C TYR A 308 26.39 -21.15 44.57
N ILE A 309 27.43 -20.43 44.99
CA ILE A 309 27.65 -19.03 44.59
C ILE A 309 27.79 -18.94 43.07
N HIS A 310 28.57 -19.84 42.46
CA HIS A 310 28.75 -19.87 41.01
C HIS A 310 27.43 -20.13 40.26
N GLU A 311 26.67 -21.14 40.65
CA GLU A 311 25.35 -21.45 40.08
C GLU A 311 24.37 -20.27 40.21
N CYS A 312 24.40 -19.58 41.36
CA CYS A 312 23.59 -18.39 41.58
C CYS A 312 24.03 -17.22 40.69
N LEU A 313 25.32 -17.01 40.48
CA LEU A 313 25.84 -15.99 39.59
C LEU A 313 25.50 -16.30 38.12
N ASP A 314 25.61 -17.55 37.70
CA ASP A 314 25.19 -17.99 36.36
C ASP A 314 23.69 -17.76 36.15
N TYR A 315 22.87 -18.10 37.15
CA TYR A 315 21.43 -17.80 37.14
C TYR A 315 21.14 -16.30 37.00
N LEU A 316 21.87 -15.43 37.71
CA LEU A 316 21.72 -13.98 37.58
C LEU A 316 22.13 -13.48 36.18
N ILE A 317 23.19 -14.04 35.61
CA ILE A 317 23.66 -13.69 34.27
C ILE A 317 22.63 -14.11 33.22
N ASP A 318 22.18 -15.36 33.24
CA ASP A 318 21.18 -15.89 32.30
C ASP A 318 19.89 -15.07 32.36
N ARG A 319 19.43 -14.79 33.57
CA ARG A 319 18.23 -13.96 33.77
C ARG A 319 18.42 -12.52 33.30
N ALA A 320 19.59 -11.92 33.50
CA ALA A 320 19.89 -10.58 32.99
C ALA A 320 19.94 -10.56 31.45
N GLN A 321 20.49 -11.60 30.82
CA GLN A 321 20.48 -11.76 29.36
C GLN A 321 19.06 -11.91 28.81
N ASP A 322 18.22 -12.72 29.45
CA ASP A 322 16.81 -12.88 29.10
C ASP A 322 16.02 -11.57 29.24
N LEU A 323 16.27 -10.80 30.30
CA LEU A 323 15.64 -9.50 30.48
C LEU A 323 16.10 -8.50 29.42
N MET A 324 17.38 -8.48 29.08
CA MET A 324 17.91 -7.64 28.02
C MET A 324 17.28 -7.97 26.67
N ALA A 325 17.17 -9.25 26.31
CA ALA A 325 16.51 -9.67 25.07
C ALA A 325 15.02 -9.26 25.03
N ARG A 326 14.31 -9.34 26.15
CA ARG A 326 12.92 -8.89 26.27
C ARG A 326 12.80 -7.37 26.18
N LEU A 327 13.72 -6.62 26.79
CA LEU A 327 13.76 -5.16 26.72
C LEU A 327 14.08 -4.67 25.30
N ASP A 328 14.97 -5.35 24.57
CA ASP A 328 15.25 -5.05 23.16
C ASP A 328 14.03 -5.31 22.27
N ALA A 329 13.32 -6.42 22.49
CA ALA A 329 12.07 -6.71 21.79
C ALA A 329 11.00 -5.66 22.10
N PHE A 330 10.88 -5.23 23.38
CA PHE A 330 9.97 -4.16 23.77
C PHE A 330 10.37 -2.82 23.14
N ARG A 331 11.66 -2.48 23.11
CA ARG A 331 12.17 -1.27 22.47
C ARG A 331 11.88 -1.26 20.97
N ALA A 332 12.08 -2.40 20.29
CA ALA A 332 11.74 -2.55 18.89
C ALA A 332 10.23 -2.35 18.65
N TRP A 333 9.39 -2.93 19.52
CA TRP A 333 7.95 -2.70 19.50
C TRP A 333 7.59 -1.23 19.73
N GLN A 334 8.23 -0.57 20.71
CA GLN A 334 7.98 0.84 21.02
C GLN A 334 8.34 1.74 19.83
N LEU A 335 9.49 1.51 19.18
CA LEU A 335 9.89 2.25 17.97
C LEU A 335 8.94 2.01 16.80
N ALA A 336 8.50 0.77 16.61
CA ALA A 336 7.50 0.44 15.60
C ALA A 336 6.16 1.14 15.90
N ALA A 337 5.71 1.11 17.17
CA ALA A 337 4.49 1.76 17.60
C ALA A 337 4.55 3.29 17.43
N THR A 338 5.66 3.93 17.82
CA THR A 338 5.83 5.39 17.64
C THR A 338 5.89 5.77 16.17
N SER A 339 6.58 5.00 15.31
CA SER A 339 6.61 5.29 13.87
C SER A 339 5.23 5.15 13.23
N VAL A 340 4.44 4.14 13.60
CA VAL A 340 3.05 3.99 13.13
C VAL A 340 2.18 5.12 13.66
N LEU A 341 2.35 5.55 14.91
CA LEU A 341 1.63 6.69 15.48
C LEU A 341 1.98 7.99 14.74
N GLU A 342 3.25 8.23 14.43
CA GLU A 342 3.69 9.41 13.67
C GLU A 342 3.12 9.40 12.24
N MET A 343 3.23 8.28 11.53
CA MET A 343 2.64 8.14 10.19
C MET A 343 1.12 8.37 10.22
N ALA A 344 0.41 7.78 11.19
CA ALA A 344 -1.02 7.95 11.31
C ALA A 344 -1.42 9.40 11.66
N LYS A 345 -0.62 10.11 12.47
CA LYS A 345 -0.82 11.55 12.75
C LYS A 345 -0.60 12.40 11.49
N CYS A 346 0.43 12.12 10.70
CA CYS A 346 0.67 12.83 9.43
C CYS A 346 -0.46 12.61 8.41
N GLU A 347 -1.00 11.40 8.31
CA GLU A 347 -2.16 11.10 7.45
C GLU A 347 -3.43 11.83 7.91
N LEU A 348 -3.61 12.02 9.22
CA LEU A 348 -4.73 12.78 9.76
C LEU A 348 -4.59 14.29 9.45
N ASP A 349 -3.39 14.85 9.59
CA ASP A 349 -3.12 16.27 9.33
C ASP A 349 -3.24 16.61 7.84
N THR A 350 -2.82 15.71 6.95
CA THR A 350 -2.95 15.89 5.49
C THR A 350 -4.41 15.86 5.04
N GLN A 351 -5.27 15.03 5.65
CA GLN A 351 -6.72 15.05 5.39
C GLN A 351 -7.39 16.35 5.86
N ALA A 352 -6.96 16.92 6.99
CA ALA A 352 -7.46 18.21 7.48
C ALA A 352 -7.10 19.37 6.52
N SER A 353 -5.89 19.36 5.96
CA SER A 353 -5.47 20.39 4.99
C SER A 353 -6.22 20.28 3.65
N ALA A 354 -6.45 19.06 3.15
CA ALA A 354 -7.19 18.85 1.90
C ALA A 354 -8.67 19.27 1.99
N ALA A 355 -9.29 19.16 3.18
CA ALA A 355 -10.65 19.64 3.42
C ALA A 355 -10.73 21.18 3.48
N SER A 356 -9.70 21.84 3.99
CA SER A 356 -9.58 23.31 4.05
C SER A 356 -9.44 23.93 2.64
N ASP A 357 -8.55 23.41 1.82
CA ASP A 357 -8.26 23.99 0.50
C ASP A 357 -9.41 23.83 -0.51
N ALA A 358 -10.27 22.83 -0.31
CA ALA A 358 -11.48 22.63 -1.11
C ALA A 358 -12.53 23.75 -0.93
N SER A 359 -12.44 24.57 0.12
CA SER A 359 -13.34 25.69 0.38
C SER A 359 -12.93 26.98 -0.36
N HIS A 360 -11.66 27.13 -0.74
CA HIS A 360 -11.16 28.29 -1.48
C HIS A 360 -11.14 28.12 -3.02
N ALA A 361 -11.24 26.89 -3.53
CA ALA A 361 -11.21 26.61 -4.98
C ALA A 361 -12.58 26.72 -5.70
N GLN A 362 -13.67 27.09 -5.00
CA GLN A 362 -15.03 27.05 -5.56
C GLN A 362 -15.46 28.31 -6.35
N GLN A 363 -14.56 29.26 -6.61
CA GLN A 363 -14.85 30.46 -7.41
C GLN A 363 -13.79 30.71 -8.48
N LYS A 364 -13.63 29.81 -9.46
CA LYS A 364 -13.23 30.14 -10.84
C LYS A 364 -13.07 28.86 -11.66
N SER A 365 -14.05 28.59 -12.51
CA SER A 365 -13.85 28.28 -13.93
C SER A 365 -15.11 27.61 -14.49
N VAL A 366 -15.87 28.38 -15.26
CA VAL A 366 -16.73 27.86 -16.31
C VAL A 366 -15.99 28.19 -17.60
N THR A 367 -15.27 27.22 -18.14
CA THR A 367 -14.88 27.20 -19.55
C THR A 367 -15.06 25.79 -20.06
N ARG A 368 -16.09 25.64 -20.91
CA ARG A 368 -16.30 24.52 -21.82
C ARG A 368 -15.03 24.29 -22.63
N GLU A 369 -14.49 23.07 -22.61
CA GLU A 369 -13.95 22.44 -23.82
C GLU A 369 -14.24 20.93 -23.74
N ASP A 370 -15.03 20.48 -24.72
CA ASP A 370 -15.27 19.08 -25.07
C ASP A 370 -13.93 18.46 -25.51
N LEU A 371 -13.41 17.54 -24.71
CA LEU A 371 -12.47 16.54 -25.21
C LEU A 371 -12.96 15.15 -24.83
N MET A 372 -13.35 14.44 -25.88
CA MET A 372 -13.73 13.04 -25.91
C MET A 372 -12.69 12.17 -25.18
N SER A 373 -13.14 11.37 -24.22
CA SER A 373 -12.35 10.26 -23.66
C SER A 373 -13.10 8.93 -23.86
N PRO A 374 -12.48 7.92 -24.50
CA PRO A 374 -13.12 6.65 -24.83
C PRO A 374 -12.86 5.62 -23.72
N VAL A 375 -13.70 5.59 -22.69
CA VAL A 375 -13.76 4.44 -21.77
C VAL A 375 -15.21 4.07 -21.51
N ARG A 376 -15.70 3.06 -22.23
CA ARG A 376 -16.96 2.38 -21.93
C ARG A 376 -16.83 1.64 -20.59
N PRO A 377 -17.69 1.87 -19.59
CA PRO A 377 -17.87 0.90 -18.53
C PRO A 377 -18.65 -0.31 -19.06
N ARG A 378 -17.99 -1.46 -19.09
CA ARG A 378 -18.61 -2.76 -19.39
C ARG A 378 -19.57 -3.15 -18.25
N PRO A 379 -20.78 -3.66 -18.54
CA PRO A 379 -21.77 -3.98 -17.51
C PRO A 379 -21.30 -5.17 -16.66
N LYS A 380 -21.44 -5.04 -15.33
CA LYS A 380 -21.21 -6.11 -14.36
C LYS A 380 -22.15 -7.29 -14.68
N GLN A 381 -21.58 -8.41 -15.09
CA GLN A 381 -22.29 -9.69 -15.09
C GLN A 381 -22.64 -10.04 -13.64
N ARG A 382 -23.94 -10.03 -13.33
CA ARG A 382 -24.49 -10.73 -12.17
C ARG A 382 -24.19 -12.21 -12.37
N SER A 383 -23.23 -12.74 -11.63
CA SER A 383 -23.12 -14.18 -11.42
C SER A 383 -24.36 -14.62 -10.64
N ARG A 384 -25.31 -15.23 -11.34
CA ARG A 384 -26.26 -16.15 -10.73
C ARG A 384 -25.48 -17.42 -10.45
N TYR A 385 -25.16 -17.69 -9.19
CA TYR A 385 -24.99 -19.06 -8.76
C TYR A 385 -26.10 -19.40 -7.77
N SER A 386 -26.77 -20.48 -8.15
CA SER A 386 -27.76 -21.26 -7.43
C SER A 386 -27.20 -21.74 -6.09
N SER A 387 -27.95 -21.53 -5.01
CA SER A 387 -28.04 -22.53 -3.94
C SER A 387 -29.49 -22.62 -3.49
N GLY A 388 -30.10 -23.77 -3.73
CA GLY A 388 -31.28 -24.18 -2.98
C GLY A 388 -30.95 -24.26 -1.50
N ALA A 389 -31.88 -23.84 -0.66
CA ALA A 389 -31.94 -24.24 0.74
C ALA A 389 -32.67 -25.60 0.83
N PRO A 390 -32.83 -26.25 2.00
CA PRO A 390 -32.10 -26.16 3.28
C PRO A 390 -31.64 -27.57 3.75
N GLY A 391 -30.53 -27.70 4.48
CA GLY A 391 -30.09 -29.02 4.97
C GLY A 391 -29.12 -28.94 6.14
N ILE A 392 -29.57 -29.48 7.26
CA ILE A 392 -28.85 -29.62 8.52
C ILE A 392 -27.73 -30.65 8.34
N SER A 393 -26.50 -30.18 8.27
CA SER A 393 -25.30 -30.95 8.57
C SER A 393 -24.24 -29.95 8.99
N ASP A 394 -23.72 -30.10 10.21
CA ASP A 394 -22.55 -29.36 10.70
C ASP A 394 -21.35 -29.70 9.79
N GLU A 395 -21.22 -28.97 8.68
CA GLU A 395 -20.03 -29.02 7.83
C GLU A 395 -18.88 -28.42 8.65
N PRO A 396 -17.77 -29.15 8.85
CA PRO A 396 -16.70 -28.69 9.71
C PRO A 396 -16.18 -27.34 9.21
N PRO A 397 -15.92 -26.35 10.09
CA PRO A 397 -15.60 -24.97 9.71
C PRO A 397 -14.37 -24.87 8.79
N LEU A 398 -13.52 -25.89 8.80
CA LEU A 398 -12.38 -26.02 7.91
C LEU A 398 -12.79 -26.19 6.42
N GLU A 399 -13.83 -26.97 6.13
CA GLU A 399 -14.33 -27.19 4.75
C GLU A 399 -14.99 -25.93 4.19
N GLU A 400 -15.71 -25.18 5.02
CA GLU A 400 -16.26 -23.88 4.64
C GLU A 400 -15.15 -22.86 4.33
N ILE A 401 -14.10 -22.82 5.15
CA ILE A 401 -12.92 -21.96 4.89
C ILE A 401 -12.20 -22.38 3.61
N LEU A 402 -12.01 -23.68 3.39
CA LEU A 402 -11.36 -24.20 2.18
C LEU A 402 -12.20 -23.92 0.92
N ARG A 403 -13.53 -23.96 1.03
CA ARG A 403 -14.47 -23.58 -0.04
C ARG A 403 -14.45 -22.08 -0.34
N ILE A 404 -14.47 -21.23 0.68
CA ILE A 404 -14.33 -19.77 0.53
C ILE A 404 -12.98 -19.43 -0.12
N LEU A 405 -11.95 -20.18 0.24
CA LEU A 405 -10.63 -20.04 -0.34
C LEU A 405 -10.50 -20.78 -1.70
N ALA A 406 -11.51 -21.48 -2.22
CA ALA A 406 -11.44 -22.26 -3.45
C ALA A 406 -10.25 -23.24 -3.50
N ILE A 407 -9.96 -23.91 -2.38
CA ILE A 407 -8.94 -24.96 -2.27
C ILE A 407 -9.68 -26.30 -2.13
N SER A 408 -9.58 -27.16 -3.15
CA SER A 408 -10.13 -28.51 -3.12
C SER A 408 -9.10 -29.48 -2.57
N LEU A 409 -9.37 -30.12 -1.43
CA LEU A 409 -8.57 -31.23 -0.93
C LEU A 409 -9.13 -32.56 -1.47
N PRO A 410 -8.29 -33.56 -1.80
CA PRO A 410 -8.79 -34.89 -2.12
C PRO A 410 -9.33 -35.55 -0.84
N GLN A 411 -10.65 -35.67 -0.74
CA GLN A 411 -11.32 -36.59 0.17
C GLN A 411 -11.62 -37.87 -0.63
N ASP A 412 -10.81 -38.91 -0.44
CA ASP A 412 -11.22 -40.26 -0.81
C ASP A 412 -11.97 -40.85 0.39
N GLU A 413 -13.26 -41.11 0.24
CA GLU A 413 -14.14 -41.55 1.34
C GLU A 413 -13.84 -42.97 1.86
N GLU A 414 -12.92 -43.72 1.25
CA GLU A 414 -12.66 -45.14 1.58
C GLU A 414 -11.25 -45.45 2.10
N ALA A 415 -10.39 -44.45 2.36
CA ALA A 415 -9.05 -44.68 2.93
C ALA A 415 -8.77 -43.77 4.15
N PRO A 416 -8.00 -44.24 5.15
CA PRO A 416 -7.67 -43.42 6.32
C PRO A 416 -6.98 -42.13 5.86
N THR A 417 -7.56 -41.00 6.24
CA THR A 417 -7.15 -39.64 5.84
C THR A 417 -5.64 -39.44 6.03
N ASP A 418 -4.88 -39.46 4.94
CA ASP A 418 -3.45 -39.20 4.98
C ASP A 418 -3.22 -37.69 5.15
N VAL A 419 -3.15 -37.26 6.41
CA VAL A 419 -2.92 -35.87 6.85
C VAL A 419 -1.66 -35.27 6.20
N HIS A 420 -0.68 -36.10 5.85
CA HIS A 420 0.52 -35.65 5.14
C HIS A 420 0.26 -35.28 3.67
N ALA A 421 -0.65 -35.96 2.97
CA ALA A 421 -1.02 -35.61 1.61
C ALA A 421 -1.80 -34.28 1.55
N GLN A 422 -2.73 -34.07 2.47
CA GLN A 422 -3.53 -32.84 2.56
C GLN A 422 -2.68 -31.63 2.95
N SER A 423 -1.76 -31.77 3.91
CA SER A 423 -0.83 -30.70 4.28
C SER A 423 0.14 -30.33 3.15
N LYS A 424 0.57 -31.31 2.34
CA LYS A 424 1.41 -31.07 1.17
C LYS A 424 0.67 -30.28 0.08
N GLU A 425 -0.60 -30.60 -0.18
CA GLU A 425 -1.41 -29.89 -1.16
C GLU A 425 -1.68 -28.44 -0.70
N LEU A 426 -2.00 -28.24 0.58
CA LEU A 426 -2.15 -26.91 1.19
C LEU A 426 -0.85 -26.10 1.14
N ALA A 427 0.29 -26.72 1.42
CA ALA A 427 1.60 -26.06 1.30
C ALA A 427 1.89 -25.66 -0.16
N SER A 428 1.53 -26.50 -1.13
CA SER A 428 1.68 -26.20 -2.55
C SER A 428 0.74 -25.07 -3.01
N ALA A 429 -0.50 -25.05 -2.52
CA ALA A 429 -1.48 -23.99 -2.79
C ALA A 429 -1.01 -22.65 -2.21
N LEU A 430 -0.49 -22.63 -0.97
CA LEU A 430 0.11 -21.45 -0.36
C LEU A 430 1.34 -20.96 -1.11
N ALA A 431 2.24 -21.86 -1.51
CA ALA A 431 3.41 -21.52 -2.32
C ALA A 431 2.99 -20.90 -3.66
N SER A 432 2.01 -21.49 -4.36
CA SER A 432 1.49 -20.97 -5.63
C SER A 432 0.85 -19.58 -5.47
N ARG A 433 0.18 -19.31 -4.35
CA ARG A 433 -0.40 -17.99 -4.05
C ARG A 433 0.64 -16.95 -3.73
N ARG A 434 1.70 -17.31 -2.99
CA ARG A 434 2.82 -16.41 -2.71
C ARG A 434 3.53 -16.00 -4.00
N VAL A 435 3.75 -16.93 -4.91
CA VAL A 435 4.31 -16.64 -6.24
C VAL A 435 3.38 -15.70 -7.02
N LYS A 436 2.08 -16.01 -7.09
CA LYS A 436 1.10 -15.13 -7.78
C LYS A 436 1.04 -13.73 -7.17
N LEU A 437 1.13 -13.60 -5.84
CA LEU A 437 1.15 -12.30 -5.18
C LEU A 437 2.39 -11.51 -5.59
N HIS A 438 3.56 -12.17 -5.59
CA HIS A 438 4.80 -11.56 -6.04
C HIS A 438 4.71 -11.11 -7.51
N ASP A 439 4.18 -11.97 -8.39
CA ASP A 439 3.98 -11.64 -9.81
C ASP A 439 3.01 -10.47 -10.00
N VAL A 440 1.92 -10.42 -9.23
CA VAL A 440 0.95 -9.30 -9.28
C VAL A 440 1.60 -8.02 -8.76
N ALA A 441 2.36 -8.09 -7.66
CA ALA A 441 3.06 -6.94 -7.11
C ALA A 441 4.09 -6.38 -8.10
N GLN A 442 4.87 -7.26 -8.74
CA GLN A 442 5.82 -6.87 -9.78
C GLN A 442 5.11 -6.24 -10.99
N ASN A 443 4.04 -6.86 -11.49
CA ASN A 443 3.28 -6.30 -12.62
C ASN A 443 2.64 -4.94 -12.29
N VAL A 444 2.12 -4.75 -11.06
CA VAL A 444 1.58 -3.47 -10.61
C VAL A 444 2.70 -2.42 -10.52
N GLN A 445 3.86 -2.80 -10.02
CA GLN A 445 5.02 -1.90 -9.96
C GLN A 445 5.49 -1.50 -11.37
N GLU A 446 5.65 -2.46 -12.29
CA GLU A 446 6.07 -2.19 -13.67
C GLU A 446 5.05 -1.33 -14.43
N THR A 447 3.74 -1.57 -14.23
CA THR A 447 2.70 -0.73 -14.85
C THR A 447 2.64 0.66 -14.24
N PHE A 448 2.87 0.79 -12.93
CA PHE A 448 3.00 2.09 -12.27
C PHE A 448 4.22 2.85 -12.80
N GLU A 449 5.40 2.22 -12.84
CA GLU A 449 6.63 2.82 -13.37
C GLU A 449 6.48 3.23 -14.83
N SER A 450 5.88 2.38 -15.68
CA SER A 450 5.61 2.72 -17.08
C SER A 450 4.64 3.90 -17.22
N THR A 451 3.64 4.01 -16.35
CA THR A 451 2.68 5.11 -16.39
C THR A 451 3.31 6.39 -15.85
N ALA A 452 4.03 6.32 -14.74
CA ALA A 452 4.72 7.45 -14.13
C ALA A 452 5.78 8.03 -15.08
N THR A 453 6.59 7.18 -15.72
CA THR A 453 7.58 7.63 -16.71
C THR A 453 6.95 8.31 -17.91
N LYS A 454 5.80 7.83 -18.40
CA LYS A 454 5.03 8.50 -19.47
C LYS A 454 4.51 9.86 -19.01
N GLN A 455 3.88 9.94 -17.85
CA GLN A 455 3.36 11.21 -17.33
C GLN A 455 4.47 12.24 -17.07
N VAL A 456 5.63 11.81 -16.57
CA VAL A 456 6.80 12.68 -16.38
C VAL A 456 7.39 13.10 -17.72
N ALA A 457 7.43 12.22 -18.72
CA ALA A 457 7.88 12.56 -20.08
C ALA A 457 6.93 13.55 -20.76
N ASP A 458 5.62 13.33 -20.66
CA ASP A 458 4.58 14.23 -21.17
C ASP A 458 4.63 15.59 -20.46
N GLY A 459 4.80 15.60 -19.14
CA GLY A 459 4.98 16.81 -18.35
C GLY A 459 6.25 17.58 -18.76
N LYS A 460 7.37 16.87 -18.97
CA LYS A 460 8.60 17.47 -19.50
C LYS A 460 8.39 18.07 -20.89
N LEU A 461 7.67 17.38 -21.77
CA LEU A 461 7.35 17.86 -23.12
C LEU A 461 6.45 19.09 -23.05
N ALA A 462 5.43 19.09 -22.19
CA ALA A 462 4.56 20.25 -21.99
C ALA A 462 5.34 21.47 -21.46
N ILE A 463 6.24 21.26 -20.48
CA ILE A 463 7.14 22.32 -19.99
C ILE A 463 8.07 22.81 -21.10
N GLN A 464 8.61 21.90 -21.92
CA GLN A 464 9.43 22.27 -23.07
C GLN A 464 8.62 23.10 -24.08
N LEU A 465 7.40 22.71 -24.43
CA LEU A 465 6.54 23.48 -25.33
C LEU A 465 6.18 24.86 -24.78
N VAL A 466 5.86 24.95 -23.48
CA VAL A 466 5.59 26.24 -22.82
C VAL A 466 6.85 27.11 -22.81
N ARG A 467 8.00 26.51 -22.48
CA ARG A 467 9.30 27.20 -22.53
C ARG A 467 9.63 27.67 -23.94
N ASP A 468 9.45 26.83 -24.95
CA ASP A 468 9.73 27.14 -26.35
C ASP A 468 8.76 28.20 -26.88
N SER A 469 7.50 28.19 -26.44
CA SER A 469 6.52 29.25 -26.75
C SER A 469 6.90 30.59 -26.12
N ILE A 470 7.32 30.59 -24.85
CA ILE A 470 7.77 31.80 -24.14
C ILE A 470 9.07 32.33 -24.75
N LEU A 471 9.99 31.43 -25.13
CA LEU A 471 11.24 31.80 -25.76
C LEU A 471 11.04 32.25 -27.21
N ALA A 472 10.09 31.68 -27.97
CA ALA A 472 9.79 32.11 -29.34
C ALA A 472 9.29 33.56 -29.42
N GLU A 473 8.58 34.04 -28.39
CA GLU A 473 8.13 35.44 -28.29
C GLU A 473 9.22 36.39 -27.77
N SER A 474 10.36 35.85 -27.32
CA SER A 474 11.50 36.61 -26.79
C SER A 474 12.61 36.76 -27.84
N PRO A 475 13.31 37.90 -27.92
CA PRO A 475 14.49 38.06 -28.78
C PRO A 475 15.65 37.11 -28.41
N PHE A 476 15.51 36.34 -27.33
CA PHE A 476 16.43 35.27 -26.90
C PHE A 476 15.93 33.86 -27.30
N GLY A 477 15.03 33.76 -28.30
CA GLY A 477 14.36 32.51 -28.68
C GLY A 477 15.23 31.37 -29.17
N ASN A 478 16.49 31.65 -29.51
CA ASN A 478 17.54 30.64 -29.52
C ASN A 478 18.44 30.89 -28.32
N VAL A 479 18.47 29.95 -27.37
CA VAL A 479 19.45 29.93 -26.28
C VAL A 479 20.83 29.81 -26.91
N ARG A 480 21.48 30.94 -27.17
CA ARG A 480 22.90 31.01 -27.51
C ARG A 480 23.67 30.98 -26.20
N LEU A 481 24.65 30.10 -26.08
CA LEU A 481 25.56 30.15 -24.94
C LEU A 481 26.30 31.49 -25.00
N VAL A 482 26.64 32.03 -23.82
CA VAL A 482 27.36 33.30 -23.69
C VAL A 482 28.73 33.26 -24.41
N ASP A 483 29.23 32.05 -24.68
CA ASP A 483 30.48 31.78 -25.37
C ASP A 483 30.25 31.03 -26.71
N PRO A 484 30.52 31.66 -27.87
CA PRO A 484 30.35 31.04 -29.18
C PRO A 484 31.34 29.90 -29.45
N GLU A 485 32.47 29.81 -28.72
CA GLU A 485 33.41 28.70 -28.85
C GLU A 485 32.83 27.41 -28.26
N ILE A 486 32.07 27.53 -27.16
CA ILE A 486 31.39 26.41 -26.53
C ILE A 486 30.22 25.92 -27.40
N ASP A 487 29.43 26.82 -27.99
CA ASP A 487 28.40 26.44 -28.97
C ASP A 487 29.00 25.71 -30.19
N GLY A 488 30.16 26.17 -30.66
CA GLY A 488 30.93 25.48 -31.70
C GLY A 488 31.36 24.07 -31.28
N SER A 489 31.85 23.90 -30.06
CA SER A 489 32.26 22.60 -29.52
C SER A 489 31.07 21.63 -29.35
N ILE A 490 29.91 22.13 -28.95
CA ILE A 490 28.68 21.34 -28.81
C ILE A 490 28.14 20.95 -30.18
N ALA A 491 28.23 21.83 -31.17
CA ALA A 491 27.87 21.48 -32.55
C ALA A 491 28.75 20.34 -33.09
N VAL A 492 30.07 20.38 -32.84
CA VAL A 492 30.99 19.29 -33.19
C VAL A 492 30.65 18.00 -32.45
N LEU A 493 30.40 18.06 -31.14
CA LEU A 493 29.99 16.89 -30.34
C LEU A 493 28.65 16.30 -30.81
N SER A 494 27.70 17.14 -31.22
CA SER A 494 26.41 16.68 -31.77
C SER A 494 26.59 15.98 -33.12
N GLN A 495 27.52 16.45 -33.95
CA GLN A 495 27.88 15.82 -35.21
C GLN A 495 28.59 14.48 -34.99
N GLU A 496 29.48 14.41 -33.99
CA GLU A 496 30.15 13.17 -33.60
C GLU A 496 29.16 12.15 -32.99
N LEU A 497 28.23 12.59 -32.15
CA LEU A 497 27.14 11.76 -31.63
C LEU A 497 26.23 11.23 -32.75
N ALA A 498 25.86 12.07 -33.72
CA ALA A 498 25.08 11.64 -34.88
C ALA A 498 25.87 10.62 -35.74
N ALA A 499 27.18 10.79 -35.88
CA ALA A 499 28.04 9.82 -36.56
C ALA A 499 28.15 8.50 -35.77
N VAL A 500 28.20 8.55 -34.44
CA VAL A 500 28.20 7.36 -33.57
C VAL A 500 26.84 6.67 -33.61
N GLU A 501 25.73 7.40 -33.60
CA GLU A 501 24.38 6.85 -33.73
C GLU A 501 24.18 6.21 -35.11
N GLY A 502 24.71 6.83 -36.18
CA GLY A 502 24.73 6.23 -37.51
C GLY A 502 25.54 4.93 -37.55
N LYS A 503 26.70 4.89 -36.88
CA LYS A 503 27.50 3.66 -36.72
C LYS A 503 26.76 2.60 -35.90
N LEU A 504 26.06 3.00 -34.83
CA LEU A 504 25.29 2.10 -33.98
C LEU A 504 24.10 1.51 -34.73
N LYS A 505 23.34 2.31 -35.48
CA LYS A 505 22.28 1.83 -36.37
C LYS A 505 22.82 0.90 -37.46
N GLY A 506 24.03 1.18 -37.96
CA GLY A 506 24.75 0.29 -38.87
C GLY A 506 25.12 -1.05 -38.22
N ILE A 507 25.57 -1.02 -36.96
CA ILE A 507 25.87 -2.21 -36.16
C ILE A 507 24.58 -2.97 -35.86
N ASP A 508 23.49 -2.32 -35.46
CA ASP A 508 22.19 -2.95 -35.22
C ASP A 508 21.59 -3.55 -36.47
N ALA A 509 21.72 -2.90 -37.64
CA ALA A 509 21.32 -3.48 -38.91
C ALA A 509 22.18 -4.71 -39.27
N ASN A 510 23.47 -4.70 -38.92
CA ASN A 510 24.36 -5.85 -39.09
C ASN A 510 24.04 -6.98 -38.10
N VAL A 511 23.71 -6.66 -36.84
CA VAL A 511 23.27 -7.60 -35.80
C VAL A 511 21.91 -8.19 -36.18
N ALA A 512 20.99 -7.41 -36.74
CA ALA A 512 19.71 -7.87 -37.27
C ALA A 512 19.90 -8.81 -38.47
N LYS A 513 20.84 -8.51 -39.38
CA LYS A 513 21.24 -9.42 -40.48
C LYS A 513 21.88 -10.72 -39.96
N LEU A 514 22.66 -10.64 -38.87
CA LEU A 514 23.25 -11.82 -38.22
C LEU A 514 22.19 -12.65 -37.46
N ARG A 515 21.21 -12.01 -36.82
CA ARG A 515 20.03 -12.68 -36.22
C ARG A 515 19.17 -13.38 -37.27
N GLY A 516 18.92 -12.74 -38.42
CA GLY A 516 18.19 -13.35 -39.53
C GLY A 516 18.85 -14.61 -40.09
N LYS A 517 20.19 -14.67 -40.11
CA LYS A 517 20.94 -15.90 -40.46
C LYS A 517 20.86 -16.99 -39.40
N ASN A 518 20.65 -16.63 -38.13
CA ASN A 518 20.50 -17.56 -37.01
C ASN A 518 19.08 -18.13 -36.85
N ALA A 519 18.08 -17.70 -37.63
CA ALA A 519 16.73 -18.27 -37.56
C ALA A 519 16.71 -19.80 -37.80
N LYS A 520 17.60 -20.32 -38.67
CA LYS A 520 17.77 -21.77 -38.87
C LYS A 520 18.42 -22.47 -37.68
N ARG A 521 19.27 -21.76 -36.93
CA ARG A 521 19.88 -22.27 -35.70
C ARG A 521 18.83 -22.35 -34.59
N ASP A 522 17.97 -21.33 -34.47
CA ASP A 522 16.90 -21.30 -33.48
C ASP A 522 15.79 -22.34 -33.79
N GLU A 523 15.50 -22.60 -35.06
CA GLU A 523 14.62 -23.71 -35.47
C GLU A 523 15.22 -25.08 -35.12
N LEU A 524 16.54 -25.24 -35.29
CA LEU A 524 17.24 -26.47 -34.96
C LEU A 524 17.32 -26.70 -33.44
N VAL A 525 17.52 -25.63 -32.66
CA VAL A 525 17.43 -25.66 -31.19
C VAL A 525 16.00 -25.97 -30.74
N SER A 526 14.99 -25.40 -31.37
CA SER A 526 13.58 -25.69 -31.08
C SER A 526 13.21 -27.15 -31.39
N ARG A 527 13.72 -27.70 -32.50
CA ARG A 527 13.58 -29.14 -32.83
C ARG A 527 14.32 -30.02 -31.82
N TRP A 528 15.50 -29.60 -31.35
CA TRP A 528 16.25 -30.33 -30.32
C TRP A 528 15.51 -30.37 -28.98
N VAL A 529 14.96 -29.24 -28.54
CA VAL A 529 14.16 -29.14 -27.32
C VAL A 529 12.88 -29.97 -27.42
N LEU A 530 12.22 -29.98 -28.59
CA LEU A 530 11.07 -30.85 -28.85
C LEU A 530 11.45 -32.33 -28.83
N TYR A 531 12.58 -32.72 -29.43
CA TYR A 531 13.06 -34.10 -29.42
C TYR A 531 13.32 -34.58 -27.99
N HIS A 532 13.95 -33.73 -27.18
CA HIS A 532 14.24 -34.04 -25.78
C HIS A 532 12.97 -34.14 -24.92
N LYS A 533 11.97 -33.30 -25.21
CA LYS A 533 10.64 -33.37 -24.57
C LYS A 533 9.90 -34.66 -24.95
N MET A 534 10.02 -35.11 -26.20
CA MET A 534 9.44 -36.37 -26.68
C MET A 534 10.12 -37.60 -26.05
N ASP A 535 11.43 -37.54 -25.83
CA ASP A 535 12.19 -38.62 -25.16
C ASP A 535 11.77 -38.74 -23.68
N LYS A 536 11.60 -37.60 -23.01
CA LYS A 536 11.11 -37.56 -21.62
C LYS A 536 9.69 -38.13 -21.51
N ILE A 537 8.83 -37.89 -22.51
CA ILE A 537 7.49 -38.48 -22.58
C ILE A 537 7.57 -40.01 -22.81
N LYS A 538 8.46 -40.48 -23.69
CA LYS A 538 8.69 -41.92 -23.88
C LYS A 538 9.18 -42.60 -22.61
N ASP A 539 10.07 -41.98 -21.86
CA ASP A 539 10.54 -42.50 -20.57
C ASP A 539 9.41 -42.57 -19.54
N THR A 540 8.50 -41.58 -19.52
CA THR A 540 7.32 -41.64 -18.65
C THR A 540 6.34 -42.73 -19.06
N MET A 541 6.13 -42.97 -20.36
CA MET A 541 5.29 -44.08 -20.83
C MET A 541 5.92 -45.45 -20.55
N LYS A 542 7.24 -45.58 -20.71
CA LYS A 542 7.98 -46.81 -20.40
C LYS A 542 7.90 -47.14 -18.90
N LYS A 543 8.07 -46.14 -18.03
CA LYS A 543 7.87 -46.30 -16.58
C LYS A 543 6.43 -46.62 -16.21
N GLY A 544 5.44 -46.12 -16.96
CA GLY A 544 4.04 -46.51 -16.82
C GLY A 544 3.81 -47.99 -17.18
N ALA A 545 4.35 -48.46 -18.30
CA ALA A 545 4.21 -49.85 -18.75
C ALA A 545 4.95 -50.86 -17.86
N GLU A 546 6.12 -50.50 -17.32
CA GLU A 546 6.84 -51.32 -16.33
C GLU A 546 6.09 -51.41 -14.99
N LYS A 547 5.26 -50.42 -14.65
CA LYS A 547 4.44 -50.46 -13.43
C LYS A 547 3.20 -51.34 -13.59
N VAL A 548 2.62 -51.40 -14.80
CA VAL A 548 1.44 -52.25 -15.13
C VAL A 548 1.83 -53.72 -15.28
N THR A 549 3.04 -54.02 -15.76
CA THR A 549 3.51 -55.41 -15.90
C THR A 549 3.98 -56.06 -14.60
N ARG A 550 4.16 -55.28 -13.53
CA ARG A 550 4.59 -55.76 -12.21
C ARG A 550 3.43 -56.12 -11.28
N THR A 551 2.20 -55.75 -11.62
CA THR A 551 1.00 -56.02 -10.81
C THR A 551 0.25 -57.30 -11.19
N ASP A 552 0.59 -57.96 -12.31
CA ASP A 552 -0.13 -59.14 -12.82
C ASP A 552 0.58 -60.48 -12.60
N LYS A 553 1.62 -60.54 -11.74
CA LYS A 553 2.27 -61.81 -11.39
C LYS A 553 2.58 -61.89 -9.89
N GLU A 554 1.61 -62.36 -9.11
CA GLU A 554 1.81 -63.26 -7.95
C GLU A 554 0.45 -63.62 -7.30
N PRO A 555 0.15 -64.92 -7.12
CA PRO A 555 -0.72 -65.35 -6.04
C PRO A 555 -0.03 -66.34 -5.08
N LEU A 556 -0.21 -66.07 -3.79
CA LEU A 556 -0.44 -66.99 -2.67
C LEU A 556 0.50 -68.20 -2.48
N GLN A 557 1.31 -68.18 -1.40
CA GLN A 557 1.23 -69.22 -0.36
C GLN A 557 1.92 -68.85 0.96
N GLU A 558 1.25 -69.25 2.05
CA GLU A 558 1.52 -69.04 3.47
C GLU A 558 2.75 -69.75 4.05
N ASP A 559 3.14 -69.23 5.24
CA ASP A 559 3.70 -69.90 6.41
C ASP A 559 5.10 -70.55 6.35
N ARG A 560 6.05 -69.87 7.03
CA ARG A 560 6.74 -70.36 8.24
C ARG A 560 7.87 -69.41 8.68
N LYS A 561 7.82 -68.93 9.92
CA LYS A 561 9.01 -68.56 10.73
C LYS A 561 9.69 -69.89 11.21
N PRO A 562 10.92 -69.93 11.79
CA PRO A 562 11.72 -68.84 12.36
C PRO A 562 13.28 -68.93 12.18
N ALA A 563 13.94 -67.86 12.67
CA ALA A 563 15.23 -67.84 13.36
C ALA A 563 16.59 -67.81 12.61
N LEU A 564 17.42 -66.91 13.16
CA LEU A 564 18.87 -67.00 13.42
C LEU A 564 19.89 -66.58 12.35
N ASN A 565 20.87 -65.83 12.88
CA ASN A 565 22.19 -65.44 12.40
C ASN A 565 22.28 -64.14 11.58
N ALA A 566 22.78 -63.05 12.19
CA ALA A 566 24.18 -62.78 12.56
C ALA A 566 24.97 -62.41 11.29
N ALA A 567 25.33 -61.14 11.14
CA ALA A 567 26.49 -60.48 11.76
C ALA A 567 27.64 -60.40 10.75
N MET A 568 28.29 -59.23 10.75
CA MET A 568 29.51 -58.91 10.01
C MET A 568 29.33 -58.83 8.48
N GLY A 569 29.96 -57.93 7.75
CA GLY A 569 31.09 -57.06 8.06
C GLY A 569 31.03 -55.84 7.14
N THR A 570 31.35 -54.65 7.67
CA THR A 570 32.70 -54.08 7.72
C THR A 570 33.32 -53.77 6.36
N MET A 571 33.74 -52.51 6.28
CA MET A 571 34.86 -51.96 5.52
C MET A 571 34.63 -51.53 4.07
N GLY A 572 34.81 -50.22 3.90
CA GLY A 572 34.91 -49.53 2.61
C GLY A 572 35.20 -48.04 2.83
N THR A 573 36.32 -47.75 3.49
CA THR A 573 36.94 -46.42 3.64
C THR A 573 37.45 -45.88 2.30
N SER A 574 37.20 -44.60 2.00
CA SER A 574 38.08 -43.64 1.28
C SER A 574 37.24 -42.39 0.96
N GLU A 575 37.28 -41.35 1.79
CA GLU A 575 38.19 -40.19 1.73
C GLU A 575 38.10 -39.28 0.50
N GLN A 576 37.74 -38.02 0.80
CA GLN A 576 38.22 -36.76 0.24
C GLN A 576 37.76 -36.32 -1.17
N ARG A 577 36.79 -35.40 -1.19
CA ARG A 577 37.11 -33.97 -1.40
C ARG A 577 35.96 -33.06 -0.97
N SER A 578 36.34 -32.10 -0.14
CA SER A 578 35.62 -30.89 0.26
C SER A 578 35.15 -30.07 -0.95
N ASP A 579 33.95 -29.49 -0.86
CA ASP A 579 33.84 -28.03 -0.88
C ASP A 579 32.52 -27.55 -0.26
N LEU A 580 32.67 -26.44 0.44
CA LEU A 580 31.75 -25.73 1.32
C LEU A 580 30.76 -24.87 0.52
N THR A 581 29.52 -24.79 1.01
CA THR A 581 28.67 -23.57 1.19
C THR A 581 27.29 -24.04 1.65
N SER A 582 27.01 -24.07 2.96
CA SER A 582 26.45 -22.96 3.78
C SER A 582 24.95 -22.70 3.58
N GLY A 583 24.14 -23.04 4.60
CA GLY A 583 22.77 -22.54 4.77
C GLY A 583 21.83 -23.58 5.37
N PRO A 584 21.53 -23.55 6.70
CA PRO A 584 20.80 -24.61 7.37
C PRO A 584 19.27 -24.47 7.34
N ASP A 585 18.63 -25.64 7.32
CA ASP A 585 17.25 -25.99 7.72
C ASP A 585 16.76 -25.23 8.97
N GLN A 586 15.54 -24.71 9.07
CA GLN A 586 14.24 -25.40 9.17
C GLN A 586 14.21 -26.66 10.06
N ASN A 587 13.91 -26.48 11.35
CA ASN A 587 13.21 -27.39 12.25
C ASN A 587 13.07 -26.64 13.60
N LEU A 588 12.00 -26.68 14.38
CA LEU A 588 10.96 -27.68 14.56
C LEU A 588 9.77 -26.97 15.25
N ALA A 589 8.57 -27.37 14.88
CA ALA A 589 7.37 -27.20 15.67
C ALA A 589 7.49 -27.93 17.02
N ARG A 590 6.65 -27.54 18.00
CA ARG A 590 5.70 -28.40 18.76
C ARG A 590 5.48 -27.92 20.20
N ALA A 591 4.30 -28.28 20.71
CA ALA A 591 3.74 -28.17 22.07
C ALA A 591 2.92 -26.89 22.32
N SER A 592 1.58 -26.86 22.22
CA SER A 592 0.50 -27.67 22.83
C SER A 592 0.20 -27.31 24.29
N HIS A 593 -1.08 -26.97 24.52
CA HIS A 593 -1.88 -27.26 25.73
C HIS A 593 -1.48 -26.52 27.01
N SER A 594 -2.33 -26.21 27.98
CA SER A 594 -3.75 -26.49 28.23
C SER A 594 -4.10 -25.74 29.52
N GLY A 595 -5.34 -25.26 29.63
CA GLY A 595 -6.04 -25.11 30.91
C GLY A 595 -5.65 -23.91 31.76
N ASP A 596 -6.44 -23.49 32.73
CA ASP A 596 -7.81 -23.85 33.07
C ASP A 596 -8.25 -22.81 34.12
N ALA A 597 -9.56 -22.79 34.37
CA ALA A 597 -10.18 -22.42 35.64
C ALA A 597 -10.23 -20.94 36.10
N ALA A 598 -11.50 -20.55 36.30
CA ALA A 598 -12.04 -19.83 37.46
C ALA A 598 -11.55 -18.39 37.71
N GLY A 599 -12.41 -17.39 37.88
CA GLY A 599 -13.70 -17.43 38.55
C GLY A 599 -13.67 -16.35 39.64
N MET A 600 -14.78 -15.61 39.73
CA MET A 600 -15.13 -14.70 40.82
C MET A 600 -14.35 -13.37 40.92
N THR A 601 -14.99 -12.29 40.46
CA THR A 601 -15.00 -11.05 41.23
C THR A 601 -16.44 -10.58 41.40
N GLY A 602 -16.88 -10.61 42.65
CA GLY A 602 -18.15 -10.09 43.09
C GLY A 602 -18.07 -8.61 43.45
N LYS A 603 -19.24 -7.99 43.35
CA LYS A 603 -19.74 -6.87 44.16
C LYS A 603 -19.01 -5.53 44.04
N ALA A 604 -19.60 -4.71 43.17
CA ALA A 604 -19.63 -3.27 43.27
C ALA A 604 -20.18 -2.80 44.63
N SER A 605 -19.46 -1.89 45.27
CA SER A 605 -19.95 -1.02 46.34
C SER A 605 -19.63 0.41 45.93
N MET A 606 -20.57 1.04 45.23
CA MET A 606 -20.53 2.45 44.86
C MET A 606 -21.41 3.21 45.84
N GLY A 607 -20.79 4.09 46.62
CA GLY A 607 -21.50 5.02 47.49
C GLY A 607 -20.62 6.23 47.73
N GLN A 608 -20.88 7.32 47.02
CA GLN A 608 -20.99 8.64 47.65
C GLN A 608 -21.57 9.67 46.67
N PRO A 609 -22.52 10.52 47.13
CA PRO A 609 -23.11 11.57 46.33
C PRO A 609 -22.63 12.98 46.73
N THR A 610 -22.82 13.89 45.77
CA THR A 610 -23.31 15.28 45.91
C THR A 610 -22.40 16.43 46.37
N ASN A 611 -22.53 17.50 45.56
CA ASN A 611 -22.76 18.89 45.93
C ASN A 611 -21.57 19.87 46.10
N LYS A 612 -21.34 20.61 45.01
CA LYS A 612 -21.30 22.10 44.91
C LYS A 612 -22.27 22.79 45.91
N PRO A 613 -22.13 24.10 46.27
CA PRO A 613 -21.82 25.20 45.33
C PRO A 613 -21.15 26.50 45.83
N ARG A 614 -20.85 27.36 44.82
CA ARG A 614 -20.93 28.85 44.76
C ARG A 614 -19.78 29.69 45.37
N PRO A 615 -19.63 30.97 44.98
CA PRO A 615 -20.51 31.86 44.18
C PRO A 615 -20.28 31.85 42.68
#